data_AF-A0A0F5HPN7-F1
#
_entry.id   AF-A0A0F5HPN7-F1
#
_cell.length_a   1.000
_cell.length_b   1.000
_cell.length_c   1.000
_cell.angle_alpha   90.00
_cell.angle_beta   90.00
_cell.angle_gamma   90.00
#
_symmetry.space_group_name_H-M   'P 1'
#
loop_
_entity.id
_entity.type
_entity.pdbx_description
1 polymer ?
#
loop_
_entity_poly.entity_id
_entity_poly.type
_entity_poly.pdbx_seq_one_letter_code
_entity_poly.pdbx_strand_id
1 'polypeptide(L)'
;MDNVEEARSLFYDTPDLVVRHLVIQQTKSQAALIYLSGITDSKTIFNHVLSPLIFEDGRDHDEEDIRVSLGHIKEASTWPQIESAILNGESVLFVDGRTEAFIYDTSFS
;
A
#
# COMPACT_ATOMS: atom_id res chain seq x y z
N MET A 1 9.87 -15.40 -3.79
CA MET A 1 8.44 -15.48 -4.11
C MET A 1 7.95 -14.05 -4.10
N ASP A 2 7.34 -13.60 -5.19
CA ASP A 2 6.87 -12.22 -5.32
C ASP A 2 5.57 -12.06 -4.52
N ASN A 3 5.56 -11.16 -3.53
CA ASN A 3 4.38 -10.86 -2.72
C ASN A 3 3.19 -10.42 -3.62
N VAL A 4 3.47 -9.75 -4.74
CA VAL A 4 2.44 -9.30 -5.68
C VAL A 4 1.75 -10.48 -6.39
N GLU A 5 2.48 -11.54 -6.72
CA GLU A 5 1.91 -12.70 -7.40
C GLU A 5 1.00 -13.52 -6.47
N GLU A 6 1.39 -13.68 -5.21
CA GLU A 6 0.55 -14.34 -4.20
C GLU A 6 -0.74 -13.54 -3.94
N ALA A 7 -0.64 -12.21 -3.80
CA ALA A 7 -1.83 -11.36 -3.67
C ALA A 7 -2.76 -11.51 -4.89
N ARG A 8 -2.21 -11.50 -6.12
CA ARG A 8 -3.01 -11.72 -7.34
C ARG A 8 -3.68 -13.10 -7.37
N SER A 9 -3.01 -14.12 -6.85
CA SER A 9 -3.59 -15.48 -6.78
C SER A 9 -4.72 -15.59 -5.76
N LEU A 10 -4.59 -14.92 -4.60
CA LEU A 10 -5.62 -14.90 -3.56
C LEU A 10 -6.87 -14.13 -3.99
N PHE A 11 -6.68 -13.04 -4.73
CA PHE A 11 -7.74 -12.14 -5.16
C PHE A 11 -8.14 -12.31 -6.63
N TYR A 12 -7.83 -13.46 -7.24
CA TYR A 12 -8.12 -13.75 -8.65
C TYR A 12 -9.61 -13.57 -9.01
N ASP A 13 -10.52 -13.72 -8.03
CA ASP A 13 -11.97 -13.63 -8.21
C ASP A 13 -12.53 -12.21 -7.95
N THR A 14 -11.70 -11.23 -7.56
CA THR A 14 -12.14 -9.88 -7.21
C THR A 14 -11.76 -8.88 -8.31
N PRO A 15 -12.66 -8.56 -9.26
CA PRO A 15 -12.37 -7.65 -10.37
C PRO A 15 -12.07 -6.21 -9.92
N ASP A 16 -12.47 -5.87 -8.70
CA ASP A 16 -12.21 -4.58 -8.06
C ASP A 16 -10.81 -4.45 -7.47
N LEU A 17 -9.99 -5.53 -7.47
CA LEU A 17 -8.62 -5.47 -6.98
C LEU A 17 -7.72 -4.71 -7.96
N VAL A 18 -7.16 -3.62 -7.48
CA VAL A 18 -6.20 -2.81 -8.21
C VAL A 18 -4.83 -3.00 -7.59
N VAL A 19 -3.86 -3.34 -8.44
CA VAL A 19 -2.43 -3.39 -8.09
C VAL A 19 -1.72 -2.28 -8.86
N ARG A 20 -1.14 -1.31 -8.14
CA ARG A 20 -0.33 -0.22 -8.70
C ARG A 20 1.12 -0.36 -8.27
N HIS A 21 2.00 -0.50 -9.25
CA HIS A 21 3.44 -0.43 -9.01
C HIS A 21 3.87 1.04 -9.01
N LEU A 22 4.69 1.41 -8.04
CA LEU A 22 5.28 2.74 -7.91
C LEU A 22 6.73 2.61 -7.42
N VAL A 23 7.49 3.69 -7.62
CA VAL A 23 8.82 3.83 -7.04
C VAL A 23 8.72 4.87 -5.95
N ILE A 24 9.06 4.49 -4.73
CA ILE A 24 9.13 5.42 -3.60
C ILE A 24 10.33 6.32 -3.87
N GLN A 25 10.12 7.62 -4.11
CA GLN A 25 11.23 8.51 -4.47
C GLN A 25 12.21 8.70 -3.31
N GLN A 26 11.73 8.62 -2.06
CA GLN A 26 12.55 8.77 -0.85
C GLN A 26 13.58 7.65 -0.72
N THR A 27 13.16 6.38 -0.85
CA THR A 27 14.04 5.21 -0.66
C THR A 27 14.59 4.66 -1.97
N LYS A 28 14.09 5.13 -3.12
CA LYS A 28 14.31 4.56 -4.46
C LYS A 28 13.89 3.08 -4.58
N SER A 29 13.15 2.56 -3.61
CA SER A 29 12.65 1.19 -3.62
C SER A 29 11.43 1.05 -4.53
N GLN A 30 11.34 -0.09 -5.20
CA GLN A 30 10.11 -0.48 -5.90
C GLN A 30 9.06 -0.83 -4.86
N ALA A 31 7.82 -0.44 -5.10
CA ALA A 31 6.70 -0.78 -4.23
C ALA A 31 5.44 -1.07 -5.05
N ALA A 32 4.55 -1.87 -4.49
CA ALA A 32 3.27 -2.21 -5.08
C ALA A 32 2.15 -1.92 -4.07
N LEU A 33 1.27 -0.99 -4.42
CA LEU A 33 0.06 -0.68 -3.66
C LEU A 33 -1.10 -1.54 -4.19
N ILE A 34 -1.77 -2.22 -3.28
CA ILE A 34 -2.92 -3.08 -3.53
C ILE A 34 -4.12 -2.51 -2.78
N TYR A 35 -5.24 -2.33 -3.48
CA TYR A 35 -6.48 -1.81 -2.89
C TYR A 35 -7.70 -2.24 -3.71
N LEU A 36 -8.91 -2.17 -3.13
CA LEU A 36 -10.16 -2.41 -3.84
C LEU A 36 -10.74 -1.10 -4.38
N SER A 37 -10.80 -0.94 -5.70
CA SER A 37 -11.39 0.26 -6.33
C SER A 37 -12.90 0.38 -6.13
N GLY A 38 -13.57 -0.72 -5.79
CA GLY A 38 -15.01 -0.72 -5.48
C GLY A 38 -15.34 -0.16 -4.10
N ILE A 39 -14.35 -0.07 -3.20
CA ILE A 39 -14.52 0.42 -1.82
C ILE A 39 -13.82 1.76 -1.64
N THR A 40 -12.60 1.89 -2.17
CA THR A 40 -11.75 3.05 -1.91
C THR A 40 -11.64 3.96 -3.14
N ASP A 41 -11.93 5.25 -2.95
CA ASP A 41 -11.83 6.23 -4.04
C ASP A 41 -10.37 6.38 -4.48
N SER A 42 -10.12 6.06 -5.76
CA SER A 42 -8.78 6.07 -6.34
C SER A 42 -8.14 7.47 -6.34
N LYS A 43 -8.92 8.56 -6.27
CA LYS A 43 -8.35 9.92 -6.12
C LYS A 43 -7.91 10.17 -4.69
N THR A 44 -8.63 9.66 -3.70
CA THR A 44 -8.22 9.75 -2.29
C THR A 44 -6.92 8.98 -2.07
N ILE A 45 -6.83 7.73 -2.57
CA ILE A 45 -5.59 6.95 -2.61
C ILE A 45 -4.47 7.77 -3.25
N PHE A 46 -4.76 8.34 -4.43
CA PHE A 46 -3.74 9.06 -5.17
C PHE A 46 -3.25 10.30 -4.44
N ASN A 47 -4.15 11.13 -3.90
CA ASN A 47 -3.78 12.38 -3.25
C ASN A 47 -3.19 12.20 -1.85
N HIS A 48 -3.67 11.23 -1.08
CA HIS A 48 -3.28 11.05 0.33
C HIS A 48 -2.22 9.98 0.55
N VAL A 49 -2.07 9.00 -0.37
CA VAL A 49 -1.10 7.90 -0.22
C VAL A 49 -0.05 7.95 -1.32
N LEU A 50 -0.45 7.93 -2.59
CA LEU A 50 0.52 7.86 -3.70
C LEU A 50 1.27 9.17 -3.90
N SER A 51 0.59 10.31 -3.78
CA SER A 51 1.18 11.62 -4.03
C SER A 51 2.35 11.92 -3.08
N PRO A 52 2.23 11.74 -1.75
CA PRO A 52 3.38 11.91 -0.86
C PRO A 52 4.48 10.85 -1.07
N LEU A 53 4.12 9.62 -1.48
CA LEU A 53 5.14 8.58 -1.78
C LEU A 53 5.93 8.86 -3.09
N ILE A 54 5.31 9.52 -4.07
CA ILE A 54 5.86 9.74 -5.42
C ILE A 54 6.42 11.16 -5.61
N PHE A 55 5.81 12.18 -5.02
CA PHE A 55 6.10 13.60 -5.32
C PHE A 55 6.67 14.39 -4.15
N GLU A 56 6.64 13.89 -2.92
CA GLU A 56 7.33 14.58 -1.81
C GLU A 56 8.84 14.37 -1.93
N ASP A 57 9.47 15.26 -2.70
CA ASP A 57 10.90 15.41 -2.82
C ASP A 57 11.40 16.26 -1.65
N GLY A 58 12.18 15.65 -0.77
CA GLY A 58 12.99 16.38 0.20
C GLY A 58 12.40 16.49 1.59
N ARG A 59 12.70 15.49 2.41
CA ARG A 59 13.75 15.57 3.45
C ARG A 59 14.24 14.15 3.67
N ASP A 60 15.41 14.02 4.26
CA ASP A 60 16.01 12.76 4.72
C ASP A 60 14.99 12.07 5.65
N HIS A 61 14.05 11.33 5.08
CA HIS A 61 12.99 10.65 5.80
C HIS A 61 13.38 9.18 5.78
N ASP A 62 13.91 8.72 6.91
CA ASP A 62 14.00 7.30 7.20
C ASP A 62 12.63 6.65 7.01
N GLU A 63 12.61 5.34 6.79
CA GLU A 63 11.36 4.59 6.57
C GLU A 63 10.35 4.75 7.72
N GLU A 64 10.81 5.12 8.93
CA GLU A 64 9.95 5.51 10.05
C GLU A 64 9.15 6.79 9.79
N ASP A 65 9.68 7.75 9.05
CA ASP A 65 9.03 9.02 8.80
C ASP A 65 7.97 8.90 7.69
N ILE A 66 8.15 7.97 6.73
CA ILE A 66 7.07 7.54 5.83
C ILE A 66 5.89 6.98 6.64
N ARG A 67 6.16 6.29 7.76
CA ARG A 67 5.12 5.77 8.67
C ARG A 67 4.37 6.86 9.42
N VAL A 68 5.04 7.94 9.75
CA VAL A 68 4.47 9.08 10.49
C VAL A 68 3.66 9.99 9.57
N SER A 69 4.18 10.32 8.38
CA SER A 69 3.51 11.23 7.43
C SER A 69 2.17 10.73 6.91
N LEU A 70 2.00 9.41 6.78
CA LEU A 70 0.80 8.81 6.19
C LEU A 70 -0.30 8.48 7.20
N GLY A 71 -0.01 8.54 8.51
CA GLY A 71 -0.99 8.33 9.58
C GLY A 71 -1.45 6.87 9.72
N HIS A 72 -1.37 6.30 10.93
CA HIS A 72 -1.83 4.95 11.28
C HIS A 72 -1.43 3.84 10.28
N ILE A 73 -0.13 3.68 10.04
CA ILE A 73 0.36 2.47 9.35
C ILE A 73 0.31 1.28 10.31
N LYS A 74 -0.33 0.19 9.90
CA LYS A 74 -0.16 -1.13 10.52
C LYS A 74 0.80 -1.97 9.67
N GLU A 75 1.67 -2.73 10.32
CA GLU A 75 2.52 -3.71 9.63
C GLU A 75 1.86 -5.07 9.65
N ALA A 76 1.77 -5.72 8.49
CA ALA A 76 1.29 -7.08 8.34
C ALA A 76 2.38 -7.96 7.76
N SER A 77 2.72 -9.02 8.49
CA SER A 77 3.70 -10.02 8.08
C SER A 77 3.04 -11.34 7.66
N THR A 78 1.70 -11.39 7.64
CA THR A 78 0.93 -12.60 7.30
C THR A 78 -0.16 -12.31 6.28
N TRP A 79 -0.37 -13.26 5.36
CA TRP A 79 -1.41 -13.19 4.33
C TRP A 79 -2.83 -12.96 4.85
N PRO A 80 -3.30 -13.61 5.93
CA PRO A 80 -4.66 -13.38 6.44
C PRO A 80 -4.89 -11.94 6.92
N GLN A 81 -3.85 -11.28 7.43
CA GLN A 81 -3.94 -9.88 7.85
C GLN A 81 -4.05 -8.95 6.64
N ILE A 82 -3.22 -9.19 5.62
CA ILE A 82 -3.26 -8.48 4.33
C ILE A 82 -4.63 -8.64 3.68
N GLU A 83 -5.16 -9.87 3.68
CA GLU A 83 -6.43 -10.19 3.06
C GLU A 83 -7.58 -9.45 3.74
N SER A 84 -7.65 -9.56 5.07
CA SER A 84 -8.64 -8.86 5.90
C SER A 84 -8.58 -7.35 5.68
N ALA A 85 -7.38 -6.77 5.63
CA ALA A 85 -7.20 -5.34 5.42
C ALA A 85 -7.80 -4.87 4.09
N ILE A 86 -7.45 -5.56 2.99
CA ILE A 86 -7.98 -5.27 1.66
C ILE A 86 -9.51 -5.37 1.64
N LEU A 87 -10.07 -6.43 2.26
CA LEU A 87 -11.52 -6.62 2.36
C LEU A 87 -12.23 -5.54 3.20
N ASN A 88 -11.54 -4.95 4.17
CA ASN A 88 -12.05 -3.83 4.97
C ASN A 88 -11.97 -2.49 4.24
N GLY A 89 -11.39 -2.42 3.03
CA GLY A 89 -11.16 -1.18 2.30
C GLY A 89 -9.89 -0.42 2.71
N GLU A 90 -9.03 -1.06 3.51
CA GLU A 90 -7.67 -0.58 3.76
C GLU A 90 -6.79 -0.84 2.52
N SER A 91 -5.75 -0.04 2.37
CA SER A 91 -4.80 -0.17 1.26
C SER A 91 -3.51 -0.82 1.73
N VAL A 92 -2.93 -1.72 0.95
CA VAL A 92 -1.73 -2.47 1.35
C VAL A 92 -0.58 -2.15 0.41
N LEU A 93 0.52 -1.63 0.94
CA LEU A 93 1.76 -1.38 0.21
C LEU A 93 2.79 -2.47 0.51
N PHE A 94 3.30 -3.08 -0.54
CA PHE A 94 4.46 -3.96 -0.50
C PHE A 94 5.67 -3.16 -0.96
N VAL A 95 6.77 -3.22 -0.21
CA VAL A 95 8.02 -2.57 -0.60
C VAL A 95 9.04 -3.66 -0.91
N ASP A 96 9.68 -3.56 -2.07
CA ASP A 96 10.72 -4.49 -2.49
C ASP A 96 11.89 -4.44 -1.51
N GLY A 97 12.39 -5.62 -1.12
CA GLY A 97 13.40 -5.78 -0.07
C GLY A 97 12.83 -5.91 1.36
N ARG A 98 11.50 -5.82 1.54
CA ARG A 98 10.83 -6.08 2.83
C ARG A 98 9.95 -7.32 2.78
N THR A 99 9.92 -8.03 3.90
CA THR A 99 9.03 -9.19 4.09
C THR A 99 7.66 -8.74 4.59
N GLU A 100 7.59 -7.62 5.32
CA GLU A 100 6.34 -7.06 5.81
C GLU A 100 5.66 -6.16 4.77
N ALA A 101 4.32 -6.15 4.82
CA ALA A 101 3.47 -5.23 4.09
C ALA A 101 2.96 -4.12 5.01
N PHE A 102 2.76 -2.93 4.46
CA PHE A 102 2.21 -1.78 5.18
C PHE A 102 0.75 -1.61 4.85
N ILE A 103 -0.11 -1.57 5.86
CA ILE A 103 -1.54 -1.33 5.73
C ILE A 103 -1.80 0.14 6.07
N TYR A 104 -2.49 0.82 5.17
CA TYR A 104 -2.94 2.20 5.27
C TYR A 104 -4.45 2.22 5.45
N ASP A 105 -4.90 2.88 6.52
CA ASP A 105 -6.31 3.19 6.69
C ASP A 105 -6.69 4.29 5.70
N THR A 106 -7.37 3.87 4.63
CA THR A 106 -7.91 4.77 3.60
C THR A 106 -9.42 4.90 3.69
N SER A 107 -10.03 4.31 4.72
CA SER A 107 -11.44 4.45 5.03
C SER A 107 -11.69 5.82 5.65
N PHE A 108 -11.88 6.82 4.79
CA PHE A 108 -12.50 8.07 5.22
C PHE A 108 -13.93 7.76 5.70
N SER A 109 -14.16 7.87 7.01
CA SER A 109 -15.49 8.12 7.59
C SER A 109 -15.86 9.60 7.51
#